data_AF-A0A1V4PEX1-F1
#
_entry.id   AF-A0A1V4PEX1-F1
#
_cell.length_a   1.000
_cell.length_b   1.000
_cell.length_c   1.000
_cell.angle_alpha   90.00
_cell.angle_beta   90.00
_cell.angle_gamma   90.00
#
_symmetry.space_group_name_H-M   'P 1'
#
loop_
_entity.id
_entity.type
_entity.pdbx_description
1 polymer ?
#
loop_
_entity_poly.entity_id
_entity_poly.type
_entity_poly.pdbx_seq_one_letter_code
_entity_poly.pdbx_strand_id
1 'polypeptide(L)' 'MSGELLGVSRAAVRLVRAKTGRAYSLRQFTEEAFAAQIQTIAEIYNDGRAIQPDETPLEKGRAPY' A
#
# COMPACT_ATOMS: atom_id res chain seq x y z
N MET A 1 4.82 -4.77 -9.60
CA MET A 1 5.66 -3.66 -9.09
C MET A 1 6.86 -3.52 -10.01
N SER A 2 7.15 -2.33 -10.53
CA SER A 2 8.35 -2.14 -11.36
C SER A 2 9.62 -2.40 -10.52
N GLY A 3 10.73 -2.75 -11.19
CA GLY A 3 12.00 -3.01 -10.51
C GLY A 3 12.52 -1.81 -9.72
N GLU A 4 12.29 -0.61 -10.25
CA GLU A 4 12.61 0.66 -9.59
C GLU A 4 11.80 0.86 -8.31
N LEU A 5 10.47 0.68 -8.37
CA LEU A 5 9.59 0.83 -7.20
C LEU A 5 10.00 -0.14 -6.09
N LEU A 6 10.36 -1.38 -6.43
CA LEU A 6 10.87 -2.34 -5.45
C LEU A 6 12.21 -1.90 -4.82
N GLY A 7 13.09 -1.27 -5.61
CA GLY A 7 14.32 -0.68 -5.12
C GLY A 7 14.06 0.40 -4.07
N VAL A 8 13.17 1.34 -4.37
CA VAL A 8 12.80 2.44 -3.48
C VAL A 8 12.10 1.93 -2.22
N SER A 9 11.16 0.97 -2.33
CA SER A 9 10.48 0.39 -1.16
C SER A 9 11.45 -0.27 -0.18
N ARG A 10 12.47 -0.98 -0.69
CA ARG A 10 13.52 -1.54 0.19
C ARG A 10 14.35 -0.45 0.87
N ALA A 11 14.66 0.64 0.19
CA ALA A 11 15.39 1.77 0.77
C ALA A 11 14.58 2.43 1.89
N ALA A 12 13.27 2.66 1.67
CA ALA A 12 12.36 3.20 2.68
C ALA A 12 12.31 2.33 3.94
N VAL A 13 12.15 1.02 3.79
CA VAL A 13 12.15 0.07 4.92
C VAL A 13 13.45 0.14 5.71
N ARG A 14 14.61 0.17 5.03
CA ARG A 14 15.92 0.29 5.69
C ARG A 14 16.05 1.60 6.46
N LEU A 15 15.54 2.70 5.91
CA LEU A 15 15.54 4.01 6.58
C LEU A 15 14.76 3.96 7.89
N VAL A 16 13.55 3.40 7.89
CA VAL A 16 12.72 3.27 9.09
C VAL A 16 13.40 2.41 10.15
N ARG A 17 13.97 1.27 9.77
CA ARG A 17 14.74 0.41 10.69
C ARG A 17 15.92 1.17 11.30
N ALA A 18 16.70 1.89 10.49
CA ALA A 18 17.85 2.64 10.96
C ALA A 18 17.46 3.78 11.92
N LYS A 19 16.32 4.45 11.68
CA LYS A 19 15.85 5.57 12.51
C LYS A 19 15.19 5.14 13.81
N THR A 20 14.50 4.01 13.82
CA THR A 20 13.66 3.59 14.96
C THR A 20 14.26 2.44 15.76
N GLY A 21 15.24 1.71 15.22
CA GLY A 21 15.76 0.47 15.79
C GLY A 21 14.77 -0.70 15.76
N ARG A 22 13.57 -0.51 15.22
CA ARG A 22 12.50 -1.52 15.21
C ARG A 22 12.68 -2.50 14.06
N ALA A 23 12.25 -3.74 14.28
CA ALA A 23 12.01 -4.66 13.18
C ALA A 23 10.82 -4.14 12.35
N TYR A 24 11.07 -3.81 11.09
CA TYR A 24 10.04 -3.29 10.17
C TYR A 24 10.17 -3.97 8.82
N SER A 25 9.20 -4.79 8.41
CA SER A 25 9.36 -5.65 7.22
C SER A 25 8.81 -4.99 5.94
N LEU A 26 9.25 -5.49 4.77
CA LEU A 26 8.66 -5.07 3.50
C LEU A 26 7.17 -5.45 3.39
N ARG A 27 6.77 -6.57 4.03
CA ARG A 27 5.37 -6.96 4.14
C ARG A 27 4.57 -5.92 4.93
N GLN A 28 5.07 -5.54 6.11
CA GLN A 28 4.42 -4.54 6.95
C GLN A 28 4.33 -3.18 6.24
N PHE A 29 5.40 -2.73 5.59
CA PHE A 29 5.38 -1.53 4.76
C PHE A 29 4.29 -1.57 3.69
N THR A 30 4.17 -2.71 3.00
CA THR A 30 3.17 -2.89 1.96
C THR A 30 1.75 -2.89 2.53
N GLU A 31 1.51 -3.56 3.65
CA GLU A 31 0.20 -3.59 4.34
C GLU A 31 -0.20 -2.19 4.83
N GLU A 32 0.72 -1.44 5.44
CA GLU A 32 0.49 -0.06 5.89
C GLU A 32 0.23 0.89 4.71
N ALA A 33 0.96 0.74 3.60
CA ALA A 33 0.75 1.53 2.40
C ALA A 33 -0.64 1.26 1.78
N PHE A 34 -1.08 0.00 1.73
CA PHE A 34 -2.42 -0.35 1.29
C PHE A 34 -3.49 0.24 2.21
N ALA A 35 -3.34 0.11 3.54
CA ALA A 35 -4.28 0.68 4.50
C ALA A 35 -4.40 2.20 4.35
N ALA A 36 -3.27 2.91 4.20
CA ALA A 36 -3.25 4.36 4.01
C ALA A 36 -3.97 4.78 2.71
N GLN A 37 -3.76 4.04 1.61
CA GLN A 37 -4.44 4.32 0.34
C GLN A 37 -5.94 4.02 0.43
N ILE A 38 -6.35 2.93 1.08
CA ILE A 38 -7.78 2.61 1.31
C ILE A 38 -8.44 3.73 2.12
N GLN A 39 -7.78 4.23 3.16
CA GLN A 39 -8.27 5.36 3.95
C GLN A 39 -8.43 6.64 3.10
N THR A 40 -7.44 6.94 2.26
CA THR A 40 -7.51 8.08 1.33
C THR A 40 -8.70 7.93 0.38
N ILE A 41 -8.95 6.72 -0.14
CA ILE A 41 -10.11 6.46 -1.01
C ILE A 41 -11.42 6.61 -0.24
N ALA A 42 -11.50 6.12 1.00
CA ALA A 42 -12.68 6.27 1.85
C ALA A 42 -13.02 7.75 2.10
N GLU A 43 -12.01 8.57 2.36
CA GLU A 43 -12.17 10.02 2.57
C GLU A 43 -12.66 10.74 1.32
N ILE A 44 -12.07 10.44 0.16
CA ILE A 44 -12.37 11.16 -1.08
C ILE A 44 -13.67 10.65 -1.74
N TYR A 45 -13.93 9.35 -1.69
CA TYR A 45 -14.95 8.69 -2.51
C TYR A 45 -16.06 7.99 -1.71
N ASN A 46 -15.95 7.90 -0.39
CA ASN A 46 -16.94 7.23 0.46
C ASN A 46 -17.41 8.12 1.63
N ASP A 47 -17.35 9.45 1.47
CA ASP A 47 -17.75 10.43 2.47
C ASP A 47 -17.07 10.22 3.85
N GLY A 48 -15.82 9.74 3.85
CA GLY A 48 -15.07 9.39 5.06
C GLY A 48 -15.57 8.14 5.78
N ARG A 49 -16.53 7.40 5.22
CA ARG A 49 -17.02 6.14 5.78
C ARG A 49 -16.06 5.01 5.43
N ALA A 50 -15.93 4.05 6.34
CA ALA A 50 -15.10 2.88 6.12
C ALA A 50 -15.60 2.04 4.93
N ILE A 51 -14.68 1.69 4.03
CA ILE A 51 -14.94 0.78 2.90
C ILE A 51 -15.13 -0.64 3.46
N GLN A 52 -16.26 -1.27 3.11
CA GLN A 52 -16.56 -2.64 3.54
C GLN A 52 -15.87 -3.67 2.65
N PRO A 53 -15.58 -4.88 3.15
CA PRO A 53 -15.10 -5.97 2.32
C PRO A 53 -16.05 -6.25 1.16
N ASP A 54 -15.51 -6.51 -0.02
CA ASP A 54 -16.24 -6.91 -1.22
C ASP A 54 -15.70 -8.26 -1.70
N GLU A 55 -16.59 -9.22 -1.92
CA GLU A 55 -16.26 -10.56 -2.42
C GLU A 55 -16.32 -10.64 -3.95
N THR A 56 -16.85 -9.60 -4.60
CA THR A 56 -16.95 -9.52 -6.05
C THR A 56 -15.56 -9.33 -6.66
N PRO A 57 -15.05 -10.27 -7.47
CA PRO A 57 -13.73 -10.12 -8.06
C PRO A 57 -13.70 -8.95 -9.06
N LEU A 58 -12.62 -8.16 -9.03
CA LEU A 58 -12.37 -7.16 -10.07
C LEU A 58 -12.03 -7.84 -11.40
N GLU A 59 -12.43 -7.21 -12.50
CA GLU A 59 -12.02 -7.63 -13.84
C GLU A 59 -10.48 -7.67 -13.94
N LYS A 60 -9.95 -8.60 -14.74
CA LYS A 60 -8.52 -8.63 -15.02
C LYS A 60 -8.14 -7.31 -15.68
N GLY A 61 -7.24 -6.56 -15.05
CA GLY A 61 -6.76 -5.29 -15.61
C GLY A 61 -6.27 -5.48 -17.04
N ARG A 62 -6.85 -4.73 -17.99
CA ARG A 62 -6.21 -4.54 -19.30
C ARG A 62 -4.99 -3.67 -19.07
N ALA A 63 -3.81 -4.18 -19.41
CA ALA A 63 -2.64 -3.33 -19.54
C ALA A 63 -3.02 -2.19 -20.52
N PRO A 64 -2.87 -0.91 -20.14
CA PRO A 64 -2.93 0.14 -21.14
C PRO A 64 -1.78 -0.14 -22.11
N TYR A 65 -2.11 -0.27 -23.39
CA TYR A 65 -1.14 -0.36 -24.49
C TYR A 65 -0.15 0.81 -24.45
#